data_AF-A0A1C3NIQ8-F1
#
_entry.id   AF-A0A1C3NIQ8-F1
#
_cell.length_a   1.000
_cell.length_b   1.000
_cell.length_c   1.000
_cell.angle_alpha   90.00
_cell.angle_beta   90.00
_cell.angle_gamma   90.00
#
_symmetry.space_group_name_H-M   'P 1'
#
loop_
_entity.id
_entity.type
_entity.pdbx_description
1 polymer ?
#
loop_
_entity_poly.entity_id
_entity_poly.type
_entity_poly.pdbx_seq_one_letter_code
_entity_poly.pdbx_strand_id
1 'polypeptide(L)' 'MNAWLQLHDFSYVAICQAPDTFAPLFGTAVKRPDFLLLLESIGLIAIDVKNYV' A
#
# COMPACT_ATOMS: atom_id res chain seq x y z
N MET A 1 -7.69 -1.20 7.70
CA MET A 1 -6.81 -2.06 6.88
C MET A 1 -5.55 -2.47 7.62
N ASN A 2 -4.71 -1.54 8.11
CA ASN A 2 -3.46 -1.86 8.85
C ASN A 2 -3.69 -2.89 9.97
N ALA A 3 -4.66 -2.63 10.84
CA ALA A 3 -5.01 -3.55 11.93
C ALA A 3 -5.45 -4.93 11.44
N TRP A 4 -6.12 -5.02 10.29
CA TRP A 4 -6.53 -6.29 9.69
C TRP A 4 -5.31 -7.05 9.14
N LEU A 5 -4.41 -6.36 8.44
CA LEU A 5 -3.16 -6.97 7.94
C LEU A 5 -2.26 -7.45 9.09
N GLN A 6 -2.18 -6.68 10.17
CA GLN A 6 -1.46 -7.06 11.39
C GLN A 6 -2.09 -8.26 12.09
N LEU A 7 -3.42 -8.31 12.18
CA LEU A 7 -4.13 -9.43 12.81
C LEU A 7 -3.86 -10.77 12.10
N HIS A 8 -3.58 -10.74 10.80
CA HIS A 8 -3.28 -11.94 10.00
C HIS A 8 -1.77 -12.13 9.75
N ASP A 9 -0.90 -11.43 10.49
CA ASP A 9 0.56 -11.53 10.39
C ASP A 9 1.12 -11.33 8.97
N PHE A 10 0.47 -10.48 8.16
CA PHE A 10 0.95 -10.18 6.82
C PHE A 10 2.15 -9.23 6.84
N SER A 11 3.14 -9.50 5.99
CA SER A 11 4.26 -8.58 5.73
C SER A 11 3.83 -7.48 4.77
N TYR A 12 3.68 -6.25 5.27
CA TYR A 12 3.26 -5.12 4.44
C TYR A 12 4.00 -3.82 4.79
N VAL A 13 4.05 -2.90 3.82
CA VAL A 13 4.45 -1.50 4.01
C VAL A 13 3.25 -0.62 3.75
N ALA A 14 2.80 0.11 4.77
CA ALA A 14 1.82 1.17 4.60
C ALA A 14 2.49 2.42 4.03
N ILE A 15 1.89 3.02 3.01
CA ILE A 15 2.40 4.24 2.38
C ILE A 15 1.66 5.44 2.94
N CYS A 16 2.43 6.42 3.47
CA CYS A 16 1.87 7.69 3.87
C CYS A 16 1.27 8.41 2.66
N GLN A 17 -0.01 8.76 2.75
CA GLN A 17 -0.73 9.44 1.67
C GLN A 17 -0.58 10.98 1.74
N ALA A 18 0.17 11.51 2.71
CA ALA A 18 0.32 12.95 2.83
C ALA A 18 1.00 13.55 1.58
N PRO A 19 0.54 14.72 1.07
CA PRO A 19 1.05 15.30 -0.17
C PRO A 19 2.54 15.64 -0.14
N ASP A 20 3.06 15.99 1.03
CA ASP A 20 4.44 16.40 1.30
C ASP A 20 5.42 15.22 1.43
N THR A 21 4.92 14.03 1.73
CA THR A 21 5.72 12.80 1.85
C THR A 21 5.60 11.91 0.60
N PHE A 22 5.08 12.46 -0.51
CA PHE A 22 4.98 11.75 -1.78
C PHE A 22 6.38 11.35 -2.27
N ALA A 23 6.63 10.05 -2.35
CA ALA A 23 7.82 9.57 -3.03
C ALA A 23 7.77 10.03 -4.51
N PRO A 24 8.82 10.65 -5.05
CA PRO A 24 8.83 11.22 -6.41
C PRO A 24 8.45 10.21 -7.51
N LEU A 25 8.70 8.92 -7.25
CA LEU A 25 8.33 7.79 -8.10
C LEU A 25 6.83 7.78 -8.49
N PHE A 26 5.95 8.26 -7.62
CA PHE A 26 4.50 8.27 -7.85
C PHE A 26 3.95 9.63 -8.33
N GLY A 27 4.83 10.60 -8.64
CA GLY A 27 4.42 11.97 -8.91
C GLY A 27 3.92 12.26 -10.33
N THR A 28 4.12 11.36 -11.30
CA THR A 28 3.90 11.71 -12.73
C THR A 28 3.06 10.70 -13.51
N ALA A 29 3.32 9.40 -13.40
CA ALA A 29 2.73 8.38 -14.29
C ALA A 29 2.03 7.23 -13.57
N VAL A 30 2.30 7.01 -12.29
CA VAL A 30 1.83 5.83 -11.56
C VAL A 30 1.01 6.28 -10.36
N LYS A 31 -0.25 5.86 -10.34
CA LYS A 31 -1.13 6.04 -9.18
C LYS A 31 -0.48 5.38 -7.96
N ARG A 32 -0.36 6.15 -6.87
CA ARG A 32 0.24 5.69 -5.61
C ARG A 32 -0.69 4.66 -4.93
N PRO A 33 -0.18 3.49 -4.52
CA PRO A 33 -0.95 2.54 -3.72
C PRO A 33 -0.99 2.97 -2.24
N ASP A 34 -1.96 2.46 -1.49
CA ASP A 34 -2.05 2.63 -0.04
C ASP A 34 -1.14 1.64 0.70
N PHE A 35 -0.98 0.43 0.14
CA PHE A 35 -0.17 -0.64 0.72
C PHE A 35 0.66 -1.35 -0.34
N LEU A 36 1.85 -1.78 0.05
CA LEU A 36 2.61 -2.82 -0.62
C LEU A 36 2.59 -4.07 0.27
N LEU A 37 2.00 -5.16 -0.23
CA LEU A 37 1.85 -6.43 0.49
C LEU A 37 2.77 -7.47 -0.12
N LEU A 38 3.66 -8.05 0.68
CA LEU A 38 4.54 -9.15 0.26
C LEU A 38 3.88 -10.48 0.61
N LEU A 39 3.63 -11.30 -0.41
CA LEU A 39 3.11 -12.65 -0.25
C LEU A 39 4.17 -13.67 -0.68
N GLU A 40 4.39 -14.67 0.18
CA GLU A 40 5.31 -15.77 -0.11
C GLU A 40 4.87 -16.51 -1.37
N SER A 41 5.84 -16.84 -2.23
CA SER A 41 5.64 -17.56 -3.51
C SER A 41 4.76 -16.85 -4.56
N ILE A 42 4.28 -15.64 -4.29
CA ILE A 42 3.50 -14.82 -5.24
C ILE A 42 4.28 -13.58 -5.64
N GLY A 43 4.82 -12.84 -4.67
CA GLY A 43 5.54 -11.58 -4.88
C GLY A 43 4.90 -10.37 -4.19
N LEU A 44 5.20 -9.17 -4.68
CA LEU A 44 4.75 -7.91 -4.12
C LEU A 44 3.49 -7.40 -4.83
N ILE A 45 2.43 -7.14 -4.07
CA ILE A 45 1.16 -6.62 -4.57
C ILE A 45 0.98 -5.18 -4.10
N ALA A 46 0.73 -4.28 -5.05
CA ALA A 46 0.32 -2.90 -4.78
C ALA A 46 -1.20 -2.82 -4.61
N ILE A 47 -1.67 -2.38 -3.43
CA ILE A 47 -3.08 -2.32 -3.07
C ILE A 47 -3.50 -0.85 -2.94
N ASP A 48 -4.53 -0.47 -3.68
CA ASP A 48 -5.25 0.80 -3.56
C ASP A 48 -6.63 0.51 -2.95
N VAL A 49 -6.86 1.00 -1.73
CA VAL A 49 -8.08 0.77 -0.98
C VAL A 49 -9.14 1.79 -1.42
N LYS A 50 -10.27 1.28 -1.89
CA LYS A 50 -11.45 2.11 -2.16
C LYS A 50 -12.40 2.01 -0.98
N ASN A 51 -12.58 3.12 -0.26
CA ASN A 51 -13.73 3.29 0.63
C ASN A 51 -14.93 3.68 -0.23
N TYR A 52 -15.57 2.70 -0.86
CA TYR A 52 -16.93 2.89 -1.36
C TYR A 52 -17.86 2.81 -0.14
N VAL A 53 -18.46 3.95 0.21
CA VAL A 53 -19.64 4.00 1.08
C VAL A 53 -20.86 3.60 0.27
#